data_AF-A0A4Y2A7X6-F1
#
_entry.id   AF-A0A4Y2A7X6-F1
#
_cell.length_a   1.000
_cell.length_b   1.000
_cell.length_c   1.000
_cell.angle_alpha   90.00
_cell.angle_beta   90.00
_cell.angle_gamma   90.00
#
_symmetry.space_group_name_H-M   'P 1'
#
loop_
_entity.id
_entity.type
_entity.pdbx_description
1 polymer ?
#
loop_
_entity_poly.entity_id
_entity_poly.type
_entity_poly.pdbx_seq_one_letter_code
_entity_poly.pdbx_strand_id
1 'polypeptide(L)'
;RVPPHRNIHVHQYLNDELPHLWNERVGKDELALFPWLLRSPDLAPCDFFLWGHIKYLGFVPPPPKALEEHRERIHAALITIDRMTLQNNWNEFDYRLHV
;
A
#
# COMPACT_ATOMS: atom_id res chain seq x y z
N ARG A 1 20.58 1.75 13.05
CA ARG A 1 19.86 0.62 12.40
C ARG A 1 19.20 1.17 11.14
N VAL A 2 19.47 0.60 9.97
CA VAL A 2 18.82 1.01 8.71
C VAL A 2 17.40 0.43 8.70
N PRO A 3 16.35 1.19 8.33
CA PRO A 3 15.01 0.63 8.16
C PRO A 3 15.05 -0.55 7.18
N PRO A 4 14.30 -1.65 7.42
CA PRO A 4 14.31 -2.81 6.53
C PRO A 4 14.02 -2.46 5.06
N HIS A 5 13.16 -1.46 4.83
CA HIS A 5 12.79 -0.98 3.50
C HIS A 5 13.86 -0.10 2.82
N ARG A 6 14.92 0.30 3.52
CA ARG A 6 16.08 1.06 2.99
C ARG A 6 17.36 0.23 2.96
N ASN A 7 17.23 -1.10 3.07
CA ASN A 7 18.37 -1.99 3.02
C ASN A 7 18.90 -2.08 1.58
N ILE A 8 20.23 -2.07 1.42
CA ILE A 8 20.88 -2.14 0.11
C ILE A 8 20.48 -3.37 -0.71
N HIS A 9 20.28 -4.53 -0.09
CA HIS A 9 19.85 -5.74 -0.79
C HIS A 9 18.39 -5.61 -1.29
N VAL A 10 17.53 -4.92 -0.54
CA VAL A 10 16.16 -4.62 -0.96
C VAL A 10 16.17 -3.66 -2.15
N HIS A 11 17.03 -2.63 -2.11
CA HIS A 11 17.20 -1.71 -3.24
C HIS A 11 17.71 -2.41 -4.50
N GLN A 12 18.71 -3.28 -4.36
CA GLN A 12 19.25 -4.03 -5.49
C GLN A 12 18.18 -4.92 -6.12
N TYR A 13 17.46 -5.70 -5.30
CA TYR A 13 16.36 -6.53 -5.77
C TYR A 13 15.27 -5.74 -6.49
N LEU A 14 14.86 -4.59 -5.94
CA LEU A 14 13.84 -3.74 -6.57
C LEU A 14 14.31 -3.14 -7.89
N ASN A 15 15.58 -2.76 -8.01
CA ASN A 15 16.13 -2.25 -9.27
C ASN A 15 16.15 -3.33 -10.37
N ASP A 16 16.39 -4.60 -9.99
CA ASP A 16 16.46 -5.72 -10.93
C ASP A 16 15.07 -6.18 -11.40
N GLU A 17 14.10 -6.28 -10.48
CA GLU A 17 12.76 -6.80 -10.77
C GLU A 17 11.79 -5.74 -11.28
N LEU A 18 11.97 -4.48 -10.88
CA LEU A 18 11.09 -3.36 -11.21
C LEU A 18 11.88 -2.20 -11.84
N PRO A 19 12.59 -2.45 -12.96
CA PRO A 19 13.37 -1.42 -13.60
C PRO A 19 12.46 -0.25 -14.00
N HIS A 20 12.90 0.98 -13.68
CA HIS A 20 12.19 2.25 -13.94
C HIS A 20 10.98 2.55 -13.04
N LEU A 21 10.47 1.58 -12.28
CA LEU A 21 9.39 1.76 -11.29
C LEU A 21 9.92 2.00 -9.87
N TRP A 22 11.24 2.04 -9.67
CA TRP A 22 11.82 2.31 -8.37
C TRP A 22 13.10 3.13 -8.54
N ASN A 23 12.96 4.44 -8.65
CA ASN A 23 14.10 5.36 -8.69
C ASN A 23 13.96 6.41 -7.57
N GLU A 24 14.64 6.18 -6.45
CA GLU A 24 14.79 7.18 -5.37
C GLU A 24 15.71 8.37 -5.77
N ARG A 25 16.14 8.49 -7.03
CA ARG A 25 16.91 9.63 -7.52
C ARG A 25 16.20 10.33 -8.68
N VAL A 26 15.61 11.46 -8.32
CA VAL A 26 15.24 12.60 -9.16
C VAL A 26 16.18 12.75 -10.37
N GLY A 27 15.69 12.34 -11.54
CA GLY A 27 16.14 12.81 -12.85
C GLY A 27 15.22 13.94 -13.28
N LYS A 28 15.79 14.99 -13.87
CA LYS A 28 15.14 16.30 -14.05
C LYS A 28 13.88 16.31 -14.93
N ASP A 29 13.59 15.27 -15.70
CA ASP A 29 12.56 15.36 -16.75
C ASP A 29 11.54 14.22 -16.87
N GLU A 30 11.57 13.12 -16.12
CA GLU A 30 10.54 12.07 -16.29
C GLU A 30 10.15 11.40 -14.97
N LEU A 31 8.87 11.62 -14.61
CA LEU A 31 8.03 10.85 -13.67
C LEU A 31 8.79 10.18 -12.51
N ALA A 32 9.28 10.99 -11.57
CA ALA A 32 9.64 10.48 -10.26
C ALA A 32 8.40 9.82 -9.63
N LEU A 33 8.47 8.53 -9.33
CA LEU A 33 7.59 7.96 -8.31
C LEU A 33 7.89 8.73 -7.03
N PHE A 34 6.88 9.48 -6.62
CA PHE A 34 6.88 10.56 -5.65
C PHE A 34 7.90 10.33 -4.52
N PRO A 35 8.73 11.33 -4.16
CA PRO A 35 9.48 11.27 -2.91
C PRO A 35 8.45 11.17 -1.79
N TRP A 36 8.18 9.95 -1.32
CA TRP A 36 7.21 9.69 -0.26
C TRP A 36 7.58 10.58 0.92
N LEU A 37 6.80 11.65 1.11
CA LEU A 37 7.03 12.60 2.19
C LEU A 37 6.99 11.80 3.49
N LEU A 38 8.07 11.91 4.26
CA LEU A 38 8.25 11.18 5.50
C LEU A 38 6.99 11.37 6.37
N ARG A 39 6.27 10.28 6.68
CA ARG A 39 5.04 10.27 7.52
C ARG A 39 3.75 10.77 6.85
N SER A 40 3.46 10.36 5.62
CA SER A 40 2.16 10.65 4.97
C SER A 40 1.29 9.39 4.85
N PRO A 41 0.72 8.87 5.96
CA PRO A 41 -0.20 7.73 5.90
C PRO A 41 -1.44 8.04 5.04
N ASP A 42 -1.79 9.31 4.88
CA ASP A 42 -2.86 9.78 4.00
C ASP A 42 -2.55 9.57 2.51
N LEU A 43 -1.27 9.42 2.16
CA LEU A 43 -0.82 9.14 0.80
C LEU A 43 -0.64 7.65 0.52
N ALA A 44 -0.69 6.77 1.52
CA ALA A 44 -0.52 5.34 1.31
C ALA A 44 -1.87 4.63 1.12
N PRO A 45 -2.24 4.18 -0.10
CA PRO A 45 -3.54 3.54 -0.36
C PRO A 45 -3.78 2.29 0.50
N CYS A 46 -2.71 1.60 0.89
CA CYS A 46 -2.80 0.48 1.81
C CYS A 46 -3.20 0.91 3.23
N ASP A 47 -2.74 2.08 3.68
CA ASP A 47 -2.99 2.56 5.04
C ASP A 47 -4.37 3.22 5.16
N PHE A 48 -4.74 4.13 4.24
CA PHE A 48 -6.01 4.85 4.34
C PHE A 48 -7.22 4.04 3.86
N PHE A 49 -7.04 3.12 2.91
CA PHE A 49 -8.14 2.32 2.36
C PHE A 49 -8.06 0.85 2.79
N LEU A 50 -7.04 0.11 2.35
CA LEU A 50 -7.02 -1.35 2.46
C LEU A 50 -7.11 -1.82 3.91
N TRP A 51 -6.31 -1.23 4.79
CA TRP A 51 -6.29 -1.59 6.20
C TRP A 51 -7.59 -1.19 6.93
N GLY A 52 -8.17 -0.05 6.57
CA GLY A 52 -9.49 0.37 7.07
C GLY A 52 -10.59 -0.60 6.66
N HIS A 53 -10.59 -1.03 5.39
CA HIS A 53 -11.56 -1.98 4.83
C HIS A 53 -11.47 -3.37 5.47
N ILE A 54 -10.25 -3.91 5.60
CA ILE A 54 -10.00 -5.18 6.27
C ILE A 54 -10.44 -5.11 7.74
N LYS A 55 -10.17 -4.00 8.44
CA LYS A 55 -10.61 -3.85 9.82
C LYS A 55 -12.13 -3.83 9.95
N TYR A 56 -12.79 -3.07 9.09
CA TYR A 56 -14.23 -2.91 9.10
C TYR A 56 -14.96 -4.25 8.91
N LEU A 57 -14.49 -5.09 7.98
CA LEU A 57 -15.12 -6.39 7.69
C LEU A 57 -14.57 -7.56 8.52
N GLY A 58 -13.26 -7.57 8.78
CA GLY A 58 -12.57 -8.70 9.40
C GLY A 58 -12.66 -8.75 10.93
N PHE A 59 -12.89 -7.62 11.60
CA PHE A 59 -12.93 -7.53 13.07
C PHE A 59 -14.34 -7.26 13.61
N VAL A 60 -15.37 -7.54 12.82
CA VAL A 60 -16.76 -7.52 13.30
C VAL A 60 -16.92 -8.51 14.47
N PRO A 61 -17.55 -8.11 15.59
CA PRO A 61 -17.74 -8.99 16.74
C PRO A 61 -18.55 -10.26 16.40
N PRO A 62 -18.22 -11.42 16.99
CA PRO A 62 -17.10 -11.64 17.92
C PRO A 62 -15.74 -11.69 17.22
N PRO A 63 -14.66 -11.23 17.87
CA PRO A 63 -13.32 -11.28 17.30
C PRO A 63 -12.87 -12.73 17.05
N PRO A 64 -12.03 -12.98 16.03
CA PRO A 64 -11.55 -14.31 15.73
C PRO A 64 -10.70 -14.87 16.86
N LYS A 65 -10.87 -16.15 17.19
CA LYS A 65 -10.18 -16.83 18.30
C LYS A 65 -8.96 -17.65 17.86
N ALA A 66 -8.87 -17.94 16.57
CA ALA A 66 -7.80 -18.72 15.98
C ALA A 66 -7.15 -17.99 14.79
N LEU A 67 -5.90 -18.34 14.50
CA LEU A 67 -5.16 -17.77 13.38
C LEU A 67 -5.85 -18.05 12.03
N GLU A 68 -6.39 -19.25 11.84
CA GLU A 68 -7.07 -19.61 10.60
C GLU A 68 -8.34 -18.80 10.38
N GLU A 69 -9.15 -18.60 11.43
CA GLU A 69 -10.33 -17.72 11.36
C GLU A 69 -9.94 -16.27 11.02
N HIS A 70 -8.80 -15.80 11.53
CA HIS A 70 -8.27 -14.49 11.18
C HIS A 70 -7.88 -14.40 9.70
N ARG A 71 -7.22 -15.43 9.16
CA ARG A 71 -6.82 -15.51 7.74
C ARG A 71 -8.04 -15.56 6.83
N GLU A 72 -9.04 -16.38 7.17
CA GLU A 72 -10.29 -16.50 6.42
C GLU A 72 -11.03 -15.16 6.35
N ARG A 73 -11.13 -14.44 7.48
CA ARG A 73 -11.79 -13.13 7.52
C ARG A 73 -11.05 -12.06 6.73
N ILE A 74 -9.71 -12.03 6.78
CA ILE A 74 -8.92 -11.13 5.93
C ILE A 74 -9.16 -11.47 4.46
N HIS A 75 -9.11 -12.76 4.09
CA HIS A 75 -9.31 -13.19 2.72
C HIS A 75 -10.72 -12.86 2.20
N ALA A 76 -11.75 -13.07 3.03
CA ALA A 76 -13.12 -12.70 2.72
C ALA A 76 -13.26 -11.18 2.49
N ALA A 77 -12.63 -10.35 3.34
CA ALA A 77 -12.61 -8.91 3.15
C ALA A 77 -11.91 -8.51 1.84
N LEU A 78 -10.80 -9.16 1.48
CA LEU A 78 -10.09 -8.88 0.22
C LEU A 78 -10.94 -9.22 -1.01
N ILE A 79 -11.70 -10.32 -0.99
CA ILE A 79 -12.58 -10.71 -2.11
C ILE A 79 -13.67 -9.66 -2.39
N THR A 80 -14.07 -8.87 -1.39
CA THR A 80 -15.07 -7.81 -1.58
C THR A 80 -14.54 -6.59 -2.32
N ILE A 81 -13.22 -6.46 -2.49
CA ILE A 81 -12.61 -5.34 -3.20
C ILE A 81 -12.70 -5.62 -4.70
N ASP A 82 -13.61 -4.93 -5.37
CA ASP A 82 -13.76 -5.02 -6.82
C ASP A 82 -12.86 -4.03 -7.58
N ARG A 83 -12.81 -4.18 -8.91
CA ARG A 83 -12.03 -3.30 -9.79
C ARG A 83 -12.45 -1.84 -9.66
N MET A 84 -13.74 -1.57 -9.49
CA MET A 84 -14.25 -0.20 -9.38
C MET A 84 -13.72 0.47 -8.11
N THR A 85 -13.72 -0.25 -6.99
CA THR A 85 -13.19 0.21 -5.71
C THR A 85 -11.69 0.50 -5.81
N LEU A 86 -10.93 -0.36 -6.48
CA LEU A 86 -9.50 -0.12 -6.74
C LEU A 86 -9.28 1.12 -7.61
N GLN A 87 -10.08 1.31 -8.65
CA GLN A 87 -9.99 2.49 -9.51
C GLN A 87 -10.32 3.78 -8.75
N ASN A 88 -11.35 3.76 -7.90
CA ASN A 88 -11.71 4.91 -7.07
C ASN A 88 -10.61 5.23 -6.05
N ASN A 89 -10.02 4.21 -5.43
CA ASN A 89 -8.88 4.38 -4.52
C ASN A 89 -7.66 4.99 -5.24
N TRP A 90 -7.42 4.57 -6.49
CA TRP A 90 -6.36 5.15 -7.31
C TRP A 90 -6.63 6.63 -7.64
N ASN A 91 -7.87 6.97 -7.99
CA ASN A 91 -8.25 8.37 -8.26
C ASN A 91 -8.14 9.24 -7.00
N GLU A 92 -8.50 8.69 -5.83
CA GLU A 92 -8.35 9.38 -4.54
C GLU A 92 -6.88 9.60 -4.18
N PHE A 93 -6.03 8.61 -4.44
CA PHE A 93 -4.58 8.75 -4.28
C PHE A 93 -4.05 9.86 -5.19
N ASP A 94 -4.42 9.86 -6.48
CA ASP A 94 -4.04 10.90 -7.44
C ASP A 94 -4.53 12.29 -7.01
N TYR A 95 -5.77 12.40 -6.52
CA TYR A 95 -6.29 13.65 -5.96
C TYR A 95 -5.44 14.15 -4.79
N ARG A 96 -5.12 13.28 -3.81
CA ARG A 96 -4.33 13.65 -2.63
C ARG A 96 -2.88 14.02 -2.96
N LEU A 97 -2.35 13.60 -4.11
CA LEU A 97 -1.04 13.99 -4.58
C LEU A 97 -1.01 15.42 -5.15
N HIS A 98 -2.15 15.94 -5.61
CA HIS A 98 -2.27 17.23 -6.30
C HIS A 98 -2.92 18.35 -5.46
N VAL A 99 -3.22 18.08 -4.18
CA VAL A 99 -3.73 19.03 -3.18
C VAL A 99 -2.61 19.45 -2.24
#